data_AF-A0A8J5NFE8-F1
#
_entry.id   AF-A0A8J5NFE8-F1
#
_cell.length_a   1.000
_cell.length_b   1.000
_cell.length_c   1.000
_cell.angle_alpha   90.00
_cell.angle_beta   90.00
_cell.angle_gamma   90.00
#
_symmetry.space_group_name_H-M   'P 1'
#
loop_
_entity.id
_entity.type
_entity.pdbx_description
1 polymer ?
#
loop_
_entity_poly.entity_id
_entity_poly.type
_entity_poly.pdbx_seq_one_letter_code
_entity_poly.pdbx_strand_id
1 'polypeptide(L)'
;MAGNRRHSQQIRENDKKPLRIFQANVGKFPPAHVCALALADSERYDIVLLPEPWTSHTESHFLTKTYPANDTFTPVDMWSSNDTQPQVMTYVRRDSRLVADQIQPREIRATTEDELKRFVEIVELGATEIPPADSTPAELDELASSLVSLPTSAAKAAGRPARKGGRSASWWTEECAGAAAASRAIR
;
A
#
# COMPACT_ATOMS: atom_id res chain seq x y z
N MET A 1 -13.47 50.54 -9.87
CA MET A 1 -13.35 49.15 -10.38
C MET A 1 -13.51 48.19 -9.22
N ALA A 2 -14.72 47.68 -8.97
CA ALA A 2 -14.99 46.75 -7.87
C ALA A 2 -15.95 45.67 -8.38
N GLY A 3 -15.39 44.58 -8.90
CA GLY A 3 -16.16 43.46 -9.41
C GLY A 3 -15.23 42.34 -9.83
N ASN A 4 -15.03 41.37 -8.91
CA ASN A 4 -14.73 39.96 -9.23
C ASN A 4 -14.35 39.11 -8.01
N ARG A 5 -14.22 39.67 -6.80
CA ARG A 5 -13.83 38.89 -5.60
C ARG A 5 -14.93 37.98 -5.03
N ARG A 6 -16.18 38.11 -5.45
CA ARG A 6 -17.29 37.31 -4.90
C ARG A 6 -17.41 35.92 -5.53
N HIS A 7 -16.97 35.76 -6.79
CA HIS A 7 -17.13 34.49 -7.50
C HIS A 7 -16.06 33.45 -7.14
N SER A 8 -14.85 33.88 -6.74
CA SER A 8 -13.77 32.95 -6.37
C SER A 8 -13.88 32.42 -4.94
N GLN A 9 -14.59 33.12 -4.05
CA GLN A 9 -14.87 32.63 -2.69
C GLN A 9 -15.98 31.58 -2.69
N GLN A 10 -16.97 31.70 -3.59
CA GLN A 10 -18.07 30.74 -3.72
C GLN A 10 -17.62 29.35 -4.23
N ILE A 11 -16.56 29.29 -5.04
CA ILE A 11 -16.00 28.01 -5.54
C ILE A 11 -15.29 27.23 -4.41
N ARG A 12 -14.81 27.90 -3.36
CA ARG A 12 -14.08 27.25 -2.25
C ARG A 12 -14.96 26.81 -1.08
N GLU A 13 -16.19 27.32 -0.99
CA GLU A 13 -17.10 26.92 0.09
C GLU A 13 -17.88 25.63 -0.20
N ASN A 14 -18.06 25.27 -1.48
CA ASN A 14 -18.81 24.08 -1.90
C ASN A 14 -18.01 22.75 -1.84
N ASP A 15 -16.73 22.78 -1.48
CA ASP A 15 -15.88 21.58 -1.43
C ASP A 15 -15.68 20.95 -0.05
N LYS A 16 -16.38 21.45 0.98
CA LYS A 16 -16.30 20.91 2.34
C LYS A 16 -17.23 19.71 2.57
N LYS A 17 -17.35 18.78 1.60
CA LYS A 17 -18.02 17.51 1.92
C LYS A 17 -17.17 16.79 2.98
N PRO A 18 -17.79 16.31 4.07
CA PRO A 18 -17.06 15.57 5.08
C PRO A 18 -16.49 14.29 4.48
N LEU A 19 -15.27 13.94 4.89
CA LEU A 19 -14.65 12.67 4.54
C LEU A 19 -15.52 11.52 5.05
N ARG A 20 -15.87 10.58 4.17
CA ARG A 20 -16.68 9.41 4.54
C ARG A 20 -15.83 8.15 4.56
N ILE A 21 -15.79 7.52 5.74
CA ILE A 21 -15.06 6.29 5.98
C ILE A 21 -16.07 5.16 6.23
N PHE A 22 -15.89 4.04 5.54
CA PHE A 22 -16.62 2.80 5.78
C PHE A 22 -15.68 1.78 6.43
N GLN A 23 -16.12 1.15 7.51
CA GLN A 23 -15.36 0.11 8.19
C GLN A 23 -16.25 -1.09 8.45
N ALA A 24 -15.77 -2.28 8.07
CA ALA A 24 -16.48 -3.54 8.30
C ALA A 24 -15.47 -4.69 8.40
N ASN A 25 -15.57 -5.51 9.44
CA ASN A 25 -14.85 -6.78 9.52
C ASN A 25 -15.58 -7.81 8.63
N VAL A 26 -14.84 -8.46 7.73
CA VAL A 26 -15.41 -9.42 6.77
C VAL A 26 -15.09 -10.88 7.10
N GLY A 27 -14.40 -11.16 8.21
CA GLY A 27 -14.21 -12.50 8.76
C GLY A 27 -13.47 -13.47 7.83
N LYS A 28 -12.59 -12.94 6.97
CA LYS A 28 -11.94 -13.65 5.85
C LYS A 28 -12.95 -14.28 4.88
N PHE A 29 -14.20 -13.80 4.83
CA PHE A 29 -15.26 -14.38 4.02
C PHE A 29 -15.39 -13.64 2.68
N PRO A 30 -15.18 -14.32 1.53
CA PRO A 30 -15.14 -13.64 0.23
C PRO A 30 -16.44 -12.93 -0.16
N PRO A 31 -17.65 -13.50 0.02
CA PRO A 31 -18.89 -12.78 -0.28
C PRO A 31 -19.10 -11.53 0.58
N ALA A 32 -18.78 -11.57 1.88
CA ALA A 32 -18.86 -10.40 2.75
C ALA A 32 -17.90 -9.30 2.27
N HIS A 33 -16.69 -9.67 1.83
CA HIS A 33 -15.73 -8.75 1.26
C HIS A 33 -16.28 -8.03 0.02
N VAL A 34 -16.86 -8.77 -0.93
CA VAL A 34 -17.44 -8.19 -2.15
C VAL A 34 -18.63 -7.28 -1.81
N CYS A 35 -19.54 -7.72 -0.93
CA CYS A 35 -20.69 -6.92 -0.50
C CYS A 35 -20.27 -5.62 0.17
N ALA A 36 -19.25 -5.67 1.04
CA ALA A 36 -18.69 -4.49 1.71
C ALA A 36 -18.17 -3.45 0.70
N LEU A 37 -17.43 -3.89 -0.33
CA LEU A 37 -16.93 -3.01 -1.38
C LEU A 37 -18.06 -2.44 -2.26
N ALA A 38 -19.05 -3.27 -2.63
CA ALA A 38 -20.19 -2.84 -3.43
C ALA A 38 -21.08 -1.82 -2.69
N LEU A 39 -21.30 -2.03 -1.39
CA LEU A 39 -22.02 -1.08 -0.54
C LEU A 39 -21.24 0.23 -0.39
N ALA A 40 -19.93 0.15 -0.19
CA ALA A 40 -19.10 1.34 -0.07
C ALA A 40 -19.09 2.20 -1.34
N ASP A 41 -19.04 1.56 -2.52
CA ASP A 41 -19.14 2.23 -3.82
C ASP A 41 -20.52 2.87 -4.02
N SER A 42 -21.60 2.12 -3.77
CA SER A 42 -22.98 2.59 -3.96
C SER A 42 -23.32 3.77 -3.05
N GLU A 43 -22.84 3.72 -1.81
CA GLU A 43 -22.98 4.80 -0.84
C GLU A 43 -21.92 5.88 -1.00
N ARG A 44 -21.00 5.78 -1.97
CA ARG A 44 -20.02 6.82 -2.28
C ARG A 44 -19.11 7.16 -1.10
N TYR A 45 -18.64 6.16 -0.35
CA TYR A 45 -17.60 6.35 0.67
C TYR A 45 -16.24 6.66 0.03
N ASP A 46 -15.42 7.47 0.71
CA ASP A 46 -14.12 7.89 0.20
C ASP A 46 -13.01 6.89 0.55
N ILE A 47 -13.07 6.35 1.77
CA ILE A 47 -12.12 5.37 2.31
C ILE A 47 -12.88 4.17 2.85
N VAL A 48 -12.37 2.97 2.59
CA VAL A 48 -12.91 1.71 3.10
C VAL A 48 -11.83 0.95 3.85
N LEU A 49 -12.13 0.51 5.07
CA LEU A 49 -11.25 -0.28 5.93
C LEU A 49 -11.87 -1.64 6.18
N LEU A 50 -11.24 -2.70 5.68
CA LEU A 50 -11.72 -4.08 5.85
C LEU A 50 -10.72 -4.90 6.67
N PRO A 51 -10.94 -5.04 7.99
CA PRO A 51 -10.28 -6.03 8.82
C PRO A 51 -10.66 -7.46 8.42
N GLU A 52 -9.71 -8.38 8.66
CA GLU A 52 -9.79 -9.79 8.25
C GLU A 52 -10.21 -9.94 6.78
N PRO A 53 -9.49 -9.30 5.84
CA PRO A 53 -9.84 -9.37 4.44
C PRO A 53 -9.74 -10.81 3.96
N TRP A 54 -10.67 -11.24 3.11
CA TRP A 54 -10.44 -12.45 2.33
C TRP A 54 -9.23 -12.24 1.43
N THR A 55 -8.25 -13.13 1.57
CA THR A 55 -7.06 -13.19 0.72
C THR A 55 -6.81 -14.64 0.31
N SER A 56 -6.13 -14.82 -0.82
CA SER A 56 -5.67 -16.12 -1.29
C SER A 56 -4.24 -15.97 -1.81
N HIS A 57 -3.54 -17.08 -1.94
CA HIS A 57 -2.19 -17.12 -2.52
C HIS A 57 -2.05 -18.35 -3.40
N THR A 58 -1.28 -18.22 -4.46
CA THR A 58 -0.71 -19.32 -5.24
C THR A 58 0.81 -19.23 -5.15
N GLU A 59 1.53 -20.21 -5.68
CA GLU A 59 3.01 -20.21 -5.69
C GLU A 59 3.63 -18.94 -6.26
N SER A 60 2.93 -18.24 -7.16
CA SER A 60 3.44 -17.06 -7.87
C SER A 60 2.66 -15.77 -7.62
N HIS A 61 1.49 -15.83 -6.99
CA HIS A 61 0.60 -14.66 -6.90
C HIS A 61 -0.12 -14.55 -5.55
N PHE A 62 -0.29 -13.31 -5.12
CA PHE A 62 -1.11 -12.92 -3.97
C PHE A 62 -2.42 -12.33 -4.46
N LEU A 63 -3.55 -12.83 -3.97
CA LEU A 63 -4.87 -12.50 -4.45
C LEU A 63 -5.71 -11.88 -3.34
N THR A 64 -6.46 -10.84 -3.69
CA THR A 64 -7.50 -10.23 -2.86
C THR A 64 -8.64 -9.73 -3.74
N LYS A 65 -9.76 -9.37 -3.13
CA LYS A 65 -10.82 -8.62 -3.81
C LYS A 65 -10.42 -7.14 -3.86
N THR A 66 -10.28 -6.60 -5.06
CA THR A 66 -10.16 -5.15 -5.37
C THR A 66 -11.48 -4.60 -5.92
N TYR A 67 -11.61 -3.31 -6.21
CA TYR A 67 -12.82 -2.78 -6.86
C TYR A 67 -12.40 -1.78 -7.94
N PRO A 68 -12.97 -1.80 -9.16
CA PRO A 68 -12.51 -0.93 -10.25
C PRO A 68 -12.58 0.58 -9.94
N ALA A 69 -13.41 1.00 -9.01
CA ALA A 69 -13.50 2.40 -8.60
C ALA A 69 -12.46 2.80 -7.53
N ASN A 70 -11.66 1.86 -7.01
CA ASN A 70 -10.82 2.08 -5.84
C ASN A 70 -9.36 1.68 -6.09
N ASP A 71 -8.44 2.40 -5.46
CA ASP A 71 -7.07 1.97 -5.22
C ASP A 71 -7.01 1.11 -3.96
N THR A 72 -6.16 0.08 -3.98
CA THR A 72 -6.04 -0.91 -2.90
C THR A 72 -4.67 -0.83 -2.26
N PHE A 73 -4.66 -0.69 -0.94
CA PHE A 73 -3.48 -0.62 -0.10
C PHE A 73 -3.48 -1.76 0.92
N THR A 74 -2.32 -2.40 1.08
CA THR A 74 -2.14 -3.58 1.95
C THR A 74 -0.92 -3.38 2.81
N PRO A 75 -0.99 -3.58 4.14
CA PRO A 75 0.16 -3.36 5.03
C PRO A 75 1.34 -4.27 4.68
N VAL A 76 1.07 -5.45 4.12
CA VAL A 76 2.07 -6.44 3.73
C VAL A 76 2.19 -6.53 2.21
N ASP A 77 3.41 -6.68 1.70
CA ASP A 77 3.70 -6.75 0.26
C ASP A 77 3.50 -8.15 -0.34
N MET A 78 3.75 -9.19 0.45
CA MET A 78 3.71 -10.59 0.04
C MET A 78 3.17 -11.47 1.16
N TRP A 79 2.36 -12.48 0.86
CA TRP A 79 1.82 -13.40 1.85
C TRP A 79 1.66 -14.83 1.31
N SER A 80 2.39 -15.80 1.87
CA SER A 80 2.33 -17.21 1.44
C SER A 80 1.70 -18.13 2.48
N SER A 81 1.26 -17.58 3.61
CA SER A 81 0.70 -18.35 4.74
C SER A 81 -0.33 -17.52 5.49
N ASN A 82 -1.09 -18.16 6.37
CA ASN A 82 -2.06 -17.46 7.22
C ASN A 82 -1.42 -16.45 8.17
N ASP A 83 -0.17 -16.68 8.57
CA ASP A 83 0.57 -15.79 9.48
C ASP A 83 1.12 -14.55 8.76
N THR A 84 1.31 -14.64 7.44
CA THR A 84 1.85 -13.55 6.61
C THR A 84 0.76 -12.75 5.89
N GLN A 85 -0.49 -13.20 5.95
CA GLN A 85 -1.62 -12.51 5.32
C GLN A 85 -1.89 -11.14 5.94
N PRO A 86 -2.32 -10.16 5.14
CA PRO A 86 -2.70 -8.85 5.66
C PRO A 86 -3.91 -8.99 6.58
N GLN A 87 -3.80 -8.45 7.78
CA GLN A 87 -4.89 -8.43 8.76
C GLN A 87 -5.94 -7.37 8.44
N VAL A 88 -5.60 -6.40 7.59
CA VAL A 88 -6.47 -5.31 7.17
C VAL A 88 -6.13 -4.91 5.74
N MET A 89 -7.13 -4.50 4.97
CA MET A 89 -6.96 -3.82 3.69
C MET A 89 -7.65 -2.47 3.69
N THR A 90 -7.00 -1.50 3.04
CA THR A 90 -7.53 -0.14 2.88
C THR A 90 -7.81 0.10 1.40
N TYR A 91 -8.98 0.65 1.10
CA TYR A 91 -9.36 1.04 -0.24
C TYR A 91 -9.67 2.53 -0.27
N VAL A 92 -9.13 3.24 -1.26
CA VAL A 92 -9.40 4.66 -1.46
C VAL A 92 -10.07 4.83 -2.81
N ARG A 93 -11.20 5.52 -2.83
CA ARG A 93 -11.99 5.71 -4.05
C ARG A 93 -11.30 6.70 -4.99
N ARG A 94 -11.15 6.34 -6.28
CA ARG A 94 -10.36 7.08 -7.27
C ARG A 94 -10.93 8.42 -7.69
N ASP A 95 -12.25 8.53 -7.74
CA ASP A 95 -12.95 9.79 -8.02
C ASP A 95 -13.26 10.58 -6.73
N SER A 96 -12.67 10.18 -5.60
CA SER A 96 -12.60 11.05 -4.44
C SER A 96 -11.62 12.20 -4.72
N ARG A 97 -11.71 13.28 -3.94
CA ARG A 97 -10.71 14.36 -3.98
C ARG A 97 -9.42 14.00 -3.23
N LEU A 98 -9.23 12.71 -2.92
CA LEU A 98 -8.10 12.22 -2.14
C LEU A 98 -7.03 11.67 -3.05
N VAL A 99 -5.79 12.03 -2.75
CA VAL A 99 -4.61 11.34 -3.25
C VAL A 99 -4.06 10.54 -2.09
N ALA A 100 -3.94 9.23 -2.26
CA ALA A 100 -3.43 8.33 -1.24
C ALA A 100 -2.14 7.69 -1.71
N ASP A 101 -1.09 7.87 -0.91
CA ASP A 101 0.19 7.20 -1.09
C ASP A 101 0.45 6.31 0.11
N GLN A 102 0.74 5.04 -0.16
CA GLN A 102 1.13 4.11 0.88
C GLN A 102 2.58 4.34 1.29
N ILE A 103 2.76 4.77 2.54
CA ILE A 103 4.06 4.87 3.18
C ILE A 103 4.41 3.48 3.71
N GLN A 104 5.15 2.72 2.92
CA GLN A 104 5.82 1.50 3.38
C GLN A 104 7.32 1.77 3.48
N PRO A 105 8.05 1.06 4.35
CA PRO A 105 9.49 0.89 4.17
C PRO A 105 9.68 0.26 2.80
N ARG A 106 9.92 1.07 1.78
CA ARG A 106 10.02 0.57 0.40
C ARG A 106 11.19 -0.40 0.37
N GLU A 107 10.90 -1.66 0.06
CA GLU A 107 11.93 -2.63 -0.21
C GLU A 107 12.78 -2.10 -1.39
N ILE A 108 14.06 -1.86 -1.12
CA ILE A 108 14.98 -1.37 -2.12
C ILE A 108 15.48 -2.57 -2.88
N ARG A 109 15.32 -2.53 -4.20
CA ARG A 109 15.73 -3.62 -5.07
C ARG A 109 16.94 -3.20 -5.88
N ALA A 110 18.00 -3.98 -5.78
CA ALA A 110 19.10 -4.02 -6.73
C ALA A 110 18.97 -5.34 -7.50
N THR A 111 18.48 -5.28 -8.74
CA THR A 111 18.17 -6.47 -9.56
C THR A 111 18.93 -6.51 -10.87
N THR A 112 19.41 -5.37 -11.35
CA THR A 112 20.23 -5.32 -12.57
C THR A 112 21.70 -5.49 -12.22
N GLU A 113 22.50 -5.99 -13.16
CA GLU A 113 23.95 -6.13 -12.99
C GLU A 113 24.62 -4.81 -12.61
N ASP A 114 24.20 -3.71 -13.24
CA ASP A 114 24.73 -2.37 -12.93
C ASP A 114 24.37 -1.90 -11.51
N GLU A 115 23.16 -2.22 -11.04
CA GLU A 115 22.72 -1.94 -9.66
C GLU A 115 23.51 -2.79 -8.65
N LEU A 116 23.73 -4.07 -8.95
CA LEU A 116 24.52 -4.99 -8.11
C LEU A 116 25.98 -4.56 -8.02
N LYS A 117 26.59 -4.20 -9.16
CA LYS A 117 27.97 -3.72 -9.21
C LYS A 117 28.17 -2.46 -8.37
N ARG A 118 27.29 -1.47 -8.51
CA ARG A 118 27.33 -0.24 -7.70
C ARG A 118 27.12 -0.52 -6.22
N PHE A 119 26.24 -1.45 -5.88
CA PHE A 119 26.03 -1.84 -4.48
C PHE A 119 27.33 -2.38 -3.87
N VAL A 120 27.99 -3.32 -4.55
CA VAL A 120 29.26 -3.90 -4.10
C VAL A 120 30.33 -2.82 -3.95
N GLU A 121 30.49 -1.92 -4.92
CA GLU A 121 31.46 -0.82 -4.85
C GLU A 121 31.23 0.07 -3.60
N ILE A 122 29.98 0.41 -3.28
CA ILE A 122 29.65 1.23 -2.12
C ILE A 122 29.87 0.48 -0.80
N VAL A 123 29.56 -0.82 -0.75
CA VAL A 123 29.81 -1.66 0.43
C VAL A 123 31.31 -1.81 0.69
N GLU A 124 32.11 -2.08 -0.35
CA GLU A 124 33.56 -2.21 -0.22
C GLU A 124 34.21 -0.91 0.27
N LEU A 125 33.76 0.24 -0.25
CA LEU A 125 34.20 1.56 0.22
C LEU A 125 33.85 1.77 1.70
N GLY A 126 32.58 1.57 2.08
CA GLY A 126 32.13 1.83 3.45
C GLY A 126 32.57 0.78 4.49
N ALA A 127 32.95 -0.43 4.07
CA ALA A 127 33.49 -1.45 4.97
C ALA A 127 34.81 -1.01 5.62
N THR A 128 35.56 -0.11 4.96
CA THR A 128 36.80 0.46 5.50
C THR A 128 36.56 1.42 6.67
N GLU A 129 35.35 1.94 6.82
CA GLU A 129 34.95 2.87 7.89
C GLU A 129 34.28 2.16 9.07
N ILE A 130 34.16 0.82 9.04
CA ILE A 130 33.56 0.07 10.14
C ILE A 130 34.50 0.15 11.36
N PRO A 131 34.00 0.61 12.52
CA PRO A 131 34.83 0.72 13.72
C PRO A 131 35.29 -0.67 14.18
N PRO A 132 36.53 -0.79 14.70
CA PRO A 132 36.98 -2.02 15.33
C PRO A 132 36.14 -2.32 16.57
N ALA A 133 35.85 -3.60 16.81
CA ALA A 133 35.07 -4.03 17.96
C ALA A 133 35.95 -4.12 19.21
N ASP A 134 35.74 -3.23 20.18
CA ASP A 134 36.29 -3.34 21.54
C ASP A 134 35.25 -3.95 22.50
N SER A 135 35.67 -4.28 23.73
CA SER A 135 34.89 -5.16 24.63
C SER A 135 33.77 -4.46 25.41
N THR A 136 33.39 -3.22 25.10
CA THR A 136 32.28 -2.57 25.81
C THR A 136 30.93 -2.78 25.12
N PRO A 137 29.81 -2.85 25.86
CA PRO A 137 28.49 -2.97 25.26
C PRO A 137 28.10 -1.82 24.31
N ALA A 138 28.58 -0.60 24.59
CA ALA A 138 28.28 0.56 23.75
C ALA A 138 28.98 0.50 22.38
N GLU A 139 30.23 0.05 22.35
CA GLU A 139 30.98 -0.17 21.11
C GLU A 139 30.37 -1.30 20.27
N LEU A 140 29.81 -2.33 20.92
CA LEU A 140 29.07 -3.39 20.23
C LEU A 140 27.78 -2.88 19.58
N ASP A 141 27.03 -2.00 20.25
CA ASP A 141 25.81 -1.39 19.69
C ASP A 141 26.13 -0.43 18.52
N GLU A 142 27.25 0.30 18.60
CA GLU A 142 27.74 1.16 17.53
C GLU A 142 28.20 0.35 16.30
N LEU A 143 28.90 -0.76 16.54
CA LEU A 143 29.27 -1.72 15.49
C LEU A 143 28.03 -2.35 14.85
N ALA A 144 27.06 -2.81 15.65
CA ALA A 144 25.82 -3.39 15.16
C ALA A 144 25.04 -2.38 14.30
N SER A 145 24.97 -1.13 14.74
CA SER A 145 24.35 -0.04 13.99
C SER A 145 25.05 0.17 12.64
N SER A 146 26.39 0.19 12.64
CA SER A 146 27.22 0.37 11.43
C SER A 146 27.06 -0.78 10.42
N LEU A 147 27.00 -2.02 10.90
CA LEU A 147 26.81 -3.22 10.08
C LEU A 147 25.43 -3.27 9.41
N VAL A 148 24.40 -2.69 10.02
CA VAL A 148 23.06 -2.59 9.43
C VAL A 148 22.95 -1.37 8.52
N SER A 149 23.52 -0.23 8.91
CA SER A 149 23.38 1.03 8.19
C SER A 149 24.13 1.03 6.86
N LEU A 150 25.31 0.39 6.79
CA LEU A 150 26.12 0.31 5.58
C LEU A 150 25.38 -0.37 4.41
N PRO A 151 24.98 -1.65 4.50
CA PRO A 151 24.27 -2.32 3.40
C PRO A 151 22.93 -1.65 3.10
N THR A 152 22.24 -1.11 4.12
CA THR A 152 20.99 -0.38 3.91
C THR A 152 21.20 0.88 3.08
N SER A 153 22.26 1.64 3.36
CA SER A 153 22.59 2.89 2.64
C SER A 153 23.13 2.60 1.24
N ALA A 154 23.97 1.57 1.10
CA ALA A 154 24.45 1.08 -0.18
C ALA A 154 23.28 0.64 -1.08
N ALA A 155 22.32 -0.11 -0.53
CA ALA A 155 21.12 -0.51 -1.25
C ALA A 155 20.33 0.72 -1.72
N LYS A 156 20.11 1.72 -0.85
CA LYS A 156 19.41 2.97 -1.20
C LYS A 156 20.08 3.74 -2.33
N ALA A 157 21.41 3.78 -2.34
CA ALA A 157 22.17 4.53 -3.32
C ALA A 157 22.26 3.81 -4.68
N ALA A 158 22.40 2.48 -4.67
CA ALA A 158 22.56 1.69 -5.88
C ALA A 158 21.22 1.26 -6.51
N GLY A 159 20.24 0.94 -5.66
CA GLY A 159 18.98 0.34 -6.06
C GLY A 159 17.86 1.34 -6.31
N ARG A 160 16.68 0.80 -6.62
CA ARG A 160 15.46 1.57 -6.84
C ARG A 160 14.35 1.14 -5.89
N PRO A 161 13.44 2.05 -5.53
CA PRO A 161 12.28 1.66 -4.75
C PRO A 161 11.40 0.71 -5.58
N ALA A 162 10.97 -0.41 -4.99
CA ALA A 162 9.99 -1.28 -5.62
C ALA A 162 8.71 -0.47 -5.96
N ARG A 163 8.33 -0.46 -7.24
CA ARG A 163 7.06 0.14 -7.69
C ARG A 163 6.00 -0.96 -7.76
N LYS A 164 4.84 -0.75 -7.13
CA LYS A 164 3.65 -1.56 -7.39
C LYS A 164 3.09 -1.16 -8.75
N GLY A 165 3.30 -2.00 -9.77
CA GLY A 165 2.60 -1.84 -11.05
C GLY A 165 1.11 -2.09 -10.85
N GLY A 166 0.27 -1.13 -11.21
CA GLY A 166 -1.18 -1.31 -11.21
C GLY A 166 -1.55 -2.40 -12.22
N ARG A 167 -2.11 -3.52 -11.76
CA ARG A 167 -2.67 -4.56 -12.64
C ARG A 167 -4.18 -4.36 -12.77
N SER A 168 -4.68 -4.56 -13.99
CA SER A 168 -6.09 -4.78 -14.27
C SER A 168 -6.65 -5.89 -13.38
N ALA A 169 -7.87 -5.72 -12.85
CA ALA A 169 -8.53 -6.62 -11.92
C ALA A 169 -8.95 -7.94 -12.61
N SER A 170 -7.98 -8.81 -12.91
CA SER A 170 -8.16 -10.10 -13.57
C SER A 170 -9.04 -11.11 -12.81
N TRP A 171 -9.42 -10.80 -11.57
CA TRP A 171 -10.22 -11.64 -10.70
C TRP A 171 -11.69 -11.17 -10.59
N TRP A 172 -12.09 -10.10 -11.29
CA TRP A 172 -13.49 -9.64 -11.35
C TRP A 172 -14.34 -10.62 -12.18
N THR A 173 -14.90 -11.63 -11.52
CA THR A 173 -15.71 -12.69 -12.13
C THR A 173 -17.18 -12.28 -12.27
N GLU A 174 -17.93 -13.01 -13.10
CA GLU A 174 -19.38 -12.83 -13.27
C GLU A 174 -20.15 -12.98 -11.95
N GLU A 175 -19.70 -13.86 -11.05
CA GLU A 175 -20.25 -13.99 -9.70
C GLU A 175 -20.03 -12.73 -8.85
N CYS A 176 -18.84 -12.10 -8.94
CA CYS A 176 -18.56 -10.85 -8.24
C CYS A 176 -19.41 -9.70 -8.81
N ALA A 177 -19.64 -9.69 -10.13
CA ALA A 177 -20.55 -8.75 -10.78
C ALA A 177 -22.01 -8.99 -10.36
N GLY A 178 -22.43 -10.26 -10.24
CA GLY A 178 -23.77 -10.67 -9.81
C GLY A 178 -24.07 -10.30 -8.35
N ALA A 179 -23.12 -10.54 -7.43
CA ALA A 179 -23.26 -10.10 -6.03
C ALA A 179 -23.32 -8.57 -5.90
N ALA A 180 -22.53 -7.85 -6.70
CA ALA A 180 -22.61 -6.38 -6.78
C ALA A 180 -23.94 -5.89 -7.37
N ALA A 181 -24.52 -6.61 -8.32
CA ALA A 181 -25.84 -6.30 -8.87
C ALA A 181 -26.97 -6.60 -7.86
N ALA A 182 -26.92 -7.75 -7.18
CA ALA A 182 -27.89 -8.14 -6.17
C ALA A 182 -27.94 -7.16 -5.00
N SER A 183 -26.78 -6.70 -4.51
CA SER A 183 -26.71 -5.68 -3.46
C SER A 183 -27.29 -4.33 -3.90
N ARG A 184 -27.17 -3.96 -5.18
CA ARG A 184 -27.84 -2.76 -5.74
C ARG A 184 -29.35 -2.93 -5.85
N ALA A 185 -29.85 -4.14 -6.09
CA ALA A 185 -31.26 -4.44 -6.26
C ALA A 185 -32.06 -4.54 -4.94
N ILE A 186 -31.38 -4.70 -3.80
CA ILE A 186 -32.00 -4.76 -2.46
C ILE A 186 -32.28 -3.35 -1.91
N ARG A 187 -31.94 -2.29 -2.66
CA ARG A 187 -32.21 -0.88 -2.33
C ARG A 187 -33.26 -0.30 -3.28
#